data_AF-A0A8X7NL85-F1
#
_entry.id   AF-A0A8X7NL85-F1
#
_cell.length_a   1.000
_cell.length_b   1.000
_cell.length_c   1.000
_cell.angle_alpha   90.00
_cell.angle_beta   90.00
_cell.angle_gamma   90.00
#
_symmetry.space_group_name_H-M   'P 1'
#
loop_
_entity.id
_entity.type
_entity.pdbx_description
1 polymer ?
#
loop_
_entity_poly.entity_id
_entity_poly.type
_entity_poly.pdbx_seq_one_letter_code
_entity_poly.pdbx_strand_id
1 'polypeptide(L)'
;MSTSNPLQNILTPEQFQKCINFYEADQRLDHKDRETIAVQLQKISIKSNLVGYTTGMLGFFSPTVYIRLIKKPLITPTPFFLIQYPFLSLCFGFGTLIAGNYYSGKYFFNKTKKNPANFPNTNVANVWKNMSYQNAGAYTLYYLRTTFNPMFIIRDPRTCSDEALIDAKQTGHFTDTIGLGHTDSQGHKYPLSTWDKLKMHHGLDISK
;
A
#
# COMPACT_ATOMS: atom_id res chain seq x y z
N MET A 1 17.99 -21.11 23.98
CA MET A 1 18.50 -19.75 24.22
C MET A 1 17.45 -18.78 23.73
N SER A 2 16.76 -18.09 24.63
CA SER A 2 15.70 -17.13 24.27
C SER A 2 16.37 -15.90 23.63
N THR A 3 16.13 -15.70 22.34
CA THR A 3 16.53 -14.50 21.63
C THR A 3 15.69 -13.33 22.13
N SER A 4 16.35 -12.36 22.78
CA SER A 4 15.75 -11.14 23.36
C SER A 4 15.05 -10.23 22.35
N ASN A 5 15.21 -10.51 21.05
CA ASN A 5 14.59 -9.76 19.98
C ASN A 5 13.28 -10.47 19.56
N PRO A 6 12.11 -9.84 19.77
CA PRO A 6 10.83 -10.46 19.46
C PRO A 6 10.60 -10.70 17.97
N LEU A 7 11.27 -9.94 17.09
CA LEU A 7 11.18 -10.17 15.65
C LEU A 7 11.82 -11.50 15.25
N GLN A 8 12.85 -11.97 15.95
CA GLN A 8 13.47 -13.27 15.70
C GLN A 8 12.58 -14.44 16.13
N ASN A 9 11.61 -14.19 17.01
CA ASN A 9 10.62 -15.19 17.43
C ASN A 9 9.47 -15.34 16.41
N ILE A 10 9.21 -14.31 15.61
CA ILE A 10 8.11 -14.27 14.63
C ILE A 10 8.62 -14.57 13.20
N LEU A 11 9.81 -14.08 12.86
CA LEU A 11 10.38 -14.17 11.53
C LEU A 11 11.35 -15.35 11.44
N THR A 12 11.38 -16.00 10.27
CA THR A 12 12.46 -16.92 9.94
C THR A 12 13.81 -16.16 9.86
N PRO A 13 14.95 -16.83 10.11
CA PRO A 13 16.27 -16.17 10.03
C PRO A 13 16.51 -15.45 8.70
N GLU A 14 16.05 -16.03 7.57
CA GLU A 14 16.16 -15.40 6.26
C GLU A 14 15.30 -14.13 6.12
N GLN A 15 14.10 -14.13 6.67
CA GLN A 15 13.22 -12.95 6.67
C GLN A 15 13.81 -11.84 7.54
N PHE A 16 14.33 -12.20 8.72
CA PHE A 16 15.00 -11.26 9.61
C PHE A 16 16.22 -10.62 8.93
N GLN A 17 17.05 -11.41 8.24
CA GLN A 17 18.19 -10.88 7.48
C GLN A 17 17.74 -9.98 6.32
N LYS A 18 16.63 -10.28 5.63
CA LYS A 18 16.06 -9.40 4.59
C LYS A 18 15.61 -8.06 5.16
N CYS A 19 15.02 -8.05 6.36
CA CYS A 19 14.65 -6.82 7.06
C CYS A 19 15.88 -5.98 7.41
N ILE A 20 16.96 -6.60 7.90
CA ILE A 20 18.24 -5.94 8.14
C ILE A 20 18.80 -5.33 6.85
N ASN A 21 18.88 -6.12 5.77
CA ASN A 21 19.44 -5.66 4.50
C ASN A 21 18.63 -4.50 3.90
N PHE A 22 17.31 -4.53 4.06
CA PHE A 22 16.45 -3.42 3.68
C PHE A 22 16.71 -2.19 4.54
N TYR A 23 16.76 -2.33 5.87
CA TYR A 23 17.07 -1.24 6.80
C TYR A 23 18.40 -0.57 6.47
N GLU A 24 19.47 -1.34 6.31
CA GLU A 24 20.80 -0.81 6.00
C GLU A 24 20.85 -0.07 4.66
N ALA A 25 20.08 -0.53 3.67
CA ALA A 25 19.96 0.17 2.39
C ALA A 25 19.13 1.45 2.54
N ASP A 26 18.05 1.43 3.32
CA ASP A 26 17.15 2.58 3.53
C ASP A 26 17.81 3.72 4.32
N GLN A 27 18.66 3.40 5.29
CA GLN A 27 19.41 4.42 6.05
C GLN A 27 20.41 5.22 5.22
N ARG A 28 20.75 4.76 4.02
CA ARG A 28 21.64 5.47 3.08
C ARG A 28 20.89 6.41 2.13
N LEU A 29 19.56 6.49 2.24
CA LEU A 29 18.75 7.33 1.38
C LEU A 29 18.60 8.74 1.95
N ASP A 30 18.85 9.73 1.10
CA ASP A 30 18.46 11.11 1.35
C ASP A 30 16.96 11.32 1.13
N HIS A 31 16.43 12.47 1.58
CA HIS A 31 15.03 12.84 1.40
C HIS A 31 14.59 12.78 -0.08
N LYS A 32 15.41 13.33 -0.99
CA LYS A 32 15.17 13.31 -2.44
C LYS A 32 15.12 11.89 -3.02
N ASP A 33 15.91 10.98 -2.47
CA ASP A 33 15.91 9.58 -2.90
C ASP A 33 14.63 8.88 -2.48
N ARG A 34 14.17 9.13 -1.25
CA ARG A 34 12.89 8.62 -0.74
C ARG A 34 11.72 9.13 -1.57
N GLU A 35 11.73 10.41 -1.97
CA GLU A 35 10.72 11.00 -2.85
C GLU A 35 10.71 10.31 -4.22
N THR A 36 11.90 10.10 -4.78
CA THR A 36 12.05 9.40 -6.05
C THR A 36 11.46 7.98 -5.99
N ILE A 37 11.73 7.24 -4.92
CA ILE A 37 11.17 5.90 -4.71
C ILE A 37 9.65 5.96 -4.57
N ALA A 38 9.11 6.90 -3.79
CA ALA A 38 7.68 7.09 -3.62
C ALA A 38 6.98 7.32 -4.97
N VAL A 39 7.52 8.23 -5.79
CA VAL A 39 6.99 8.54 -7.13
C VAL A 39 7.09 7.32 -8.06
N GLN A 40 8.18 6.55 -8.00
CA GLN A 40 8.33 5.33 -8.81
C GLN A 40 7.28 4.27 -8.43
N LEU A 41 7.06 4.04 -7.14
CA LEU A 41 6.06 3.11 -6.63
C LEU A 41 4.63 3.57 -6.96
N GLN A 42 4.34 4.87 -6.81
CA GLN A 42 3.04 5.45 -7.19
C GLN A 42 2.77 5.30 -8.69
N LYS A 43 3.77 5.55 -9.55
CA LYS A 43 3.66 5.34 -11.00
C LYS A 43 3.34 3.88 -11.35
N ILE A 44 3.94 2.92 -10.64
CA ILE A 44 3.63 1.50 -10.82
C ILE A 44 2.18 1.23 -10.41
N SER A 45 1.75 1.74 -9.25
CA SER A 45 0.37 1.57 -8.77
C SER A 45 -0.66 2.18 -9.74
N ILE A 46 -0.41 3.36 -10.28
CA ILE A 46 -1.32 4.00 -11.27
C ILE A 46 -1.42 3.13 -12.52
N LYS A 47 -0.29 2.65 -13.05
CA LYS A 47 -0.26 1.80 -14.26
C LYS A 47 -0.96 0.46 -14.03
N SER A 48 -0.74 -0.18 -12.88
CA SER A 48 -1.36 -1.46 -12.58
C SER A 48 -2.86 -1.33 -12.30
N ASN A 49 -3.27 -0.26 -11.61
CA ASN A 49 -4.69 0.05 -11.40
C ASN A 49 -5.40 0.33 -12.73
N LEU A 50 -4.78 1.06 -13.66
CA LEU A 50 -5.35 1.29 -14.98
C LEU A 50 -5.60 -0.04 -15.72
N VAL A 51 -4.60 -0.93 -15.75
CA VAL A 51 -4.75 -2.27 -16.34
C VAL A 51 -5.81 -3.09 -15.61
N GLY A 52 -5.83 -3.04 -14.27
CA GLY A 52 -6.84 -3.68 -13.44
C GLY A 52 -8.26 -3.22 -13.77
N TYR A 53 -8.48 -1.92 -13.90
CA TYR A 53 -9.80 -1.38 -14.27
C TYR A 53 -10.20 -1.77 -15.68
N THR A 54 -9.28 -1.70 -16.65
CA THR A 54 -9.57 -2.13 -18.03
C THR A 54 -9.90 -3.62 -18.10
N THR A 55 -9.09 -4.48 -17.47
CA THR A 55 -9.34 -5.93 -17.43
C THR A 55 -10.60 -6.27 -16.64
N GLY A 56 -10.90 -5.52 -15.58
CA GLY A 56 -12.15 -5.61 -14.82
C GLY A 56 -13.38 -5.31 -15.67
N MET A 57 -13.35 -4.21 -16.44
CA MET A 57 -14.43 -3.89 -17.37
C MET A 57 -14.61 -4.98 -18.43
N LEU A 58 -13.53 -5.47 -19.03
CA LEU A 58 -13.59 -6.56 -20.01
C LEU A 58 -14.15 -7.85 -19.40
N GLY A 59 -13.72 -8.20 -18.19
CA GLY A 59 -14.26 -9.34 -17.44
C GLY A 59 -15.74 -9.17 -17.14
N PHE A 60 -16.17 -7.98 -16.73
CA PHE A 60 -17.56 -7.68 -16.42
C PHE A 60 -18.47 -7.86 -17.62
N PHE A 61 -18.08 -7.36 -18.78
CA PHE A 61 -18.87 -7.50 -20.00
C PHE A 61 -18.70 -8.86 -20.69
N SER A 62 -17.72 -9.68 -20.29
CA SER A 62 -17.41 -10.94 -20.97
C SER A 62 -18.58 -11.92 -21.08
N PRO A 63 -19.43 -12.17 -20.05
CA PRO A 63 -20.56 -13.09 -20.19
C PRO A 63 -21.61 -12.53 -21.16
N THR A 64 -21.85 -11.21 -21.11
CA THR A 64 -22.79 -10.53 -22.00
C THR A 64 -22.32 -10.56 -23.45
N VAL A 65 -21.03 -10.32 -23.71
CA VAL A 65 -20.43 -10.41 -25.05
C VAL A 65 -20.47 -11.86 -25.56
N TYR A 66 -20.12 -12.83 -24.73
CA TYR A 66 -20.13 -14.26 -25.09
C TYR A 66 -21.53 -14.72 -25.53
N ILE A 67 -22.58 -14.37 -24.79
CA ILE A 67 -23.93 -14.78 -25.12
C ILE A 67 -24.43 -14.08 -26.39
N ARG A 68 -24.21 -12.77 -26.51
CA ARG A 68 -24.68 -11.99 -27.67
C ARG A 68 -23.99 -12.38 -28.97
N LEU A 69 -22.68 -12.65 -28.94
CA LEU A 69 -21.90 -12.91 -30.15
C LEU A 69 -21.74 -14.40 -30.48
N ILE A 70 -21.61 -15.27 -29.47
CA ILE A 70 -21.27 -16.69 -29.69
C ILE A 70 -22.49 -17.59 -29.60
N LYS A 71 -23.28 -17.51 -28.51
CA LYS A 71 -24.43 -18.42 -28.36
C LYS A 71 -25.61 -18.06 -29.27
N LYS A 72 -25.71 -16.82 -29.76
CA LYS A 72 -26.89 -16.21 -30.40
C LYS A 72 -28.13 -16.32 -29.47
N PRO A 73 -29.04 -15.34 -29.45
CA PRO A 73 -30.05 -15.28 -28.39
C PRO A 73 -31.07 -16.42 -28.53
N LEU A 74 -30.97 -17.43 -27.66
CA LEU A 74 -32.09 -18.32 -27.34
C LEU A 74 -33.04 -17.52 -26.44
N ILE A 75 -33.97 -16.83 -27.10
CA ILE A 75 -35.32 -16.51 -26.65
C ILE A 75 -35.41 -15.61 -25.38
N THR A 76 -35.93 -14.41 -25.64
CA THR A 76 -36.36 -13.32 -24.74
C THR A 76 -35.29 -12.30 -24.29
N PRO A 77 -35.13 -11.20 -25.05
CA PRO A 77 -34.52 -9.99 -24.51
C PRO A 77 -35.52 -9.41 -23.49
N THR A 78 -35.32 -9.62 -22.19
CA THR A 78 -35.99 -8.77 -21.21
C THR A 78 -35.48 -7.34 -21.42
N PRO A 79 -36.34 -6.37 -21.76
CA PRO A 79 -35.92 -5.03 -22.18
C PRO A 79 -35.26 -4.21 -21.07
N PHE A 80 -35.18 -4.75 -19.85
CA PHE A 80 -34.67 -4.05 -18.66
C PHE A 80 -33.22 -4.37 -18.27
N PHE A 81 -32.58 -5.39 -18.84
CA PHE A 81 -31.23 -5.78 -18.42
C PHE A 81 -30.19 -5.65 -19.54
N LEU A 82 -29.44 -4.53 -19.50
CA LEU A 82 -28.29 -4.27 -20.38
C LEU A 82 -27.19 -5.33 -20.21
N ILE A 83 -27.12 -5.96 -19.02
CA ILE A 83 -26.13 -6.95 -18.59
C ILE A 83 -26.81 -8.31 -18.45
N GLN A 84 -26.31 -9.31 -19.18
CA GLN A 84 -26.75 -10.70 -19.05
C GLN A 84 -25.92 -11.39 -17.97
N TYR A 85 -26.59 -12.04 -17.01
CA TYR A 85 -25.99 -12.68 -15.82
C TYR A 85 -25.20 -11.71 -14.91
N PRO A 86 -25.87 -10.77 -14.23
CA PRO A 86 -25.21 -9.70 -13.47
C PRO A 86 -24.24 -10.21 -12.39
N PHE A 87 -24.58 -11.29 -11.68
CA PHE A 87 -23.70 -11.87 -10.66
C PHE A 87 -22.44 -12.49 -11.28
N LEU A 88 -22.60 -13.23 -12.39
CA LEU A 88 -21.46 -13.82 -13.10
C LEU A 88 -20.55 -12.73 -13.67
N SER A 89 -21.12 -11.72 -14.30
CA SER A 89 -20.42 -10.51 -14.74
C SER A 89 -19.66 -9.85 -13.61
N LEU A 90 -20.27 -9.72 -12.43
CA LEU A 90 -19.60 -9.15 -11.26
C LEU A 90 -18.41 -10.02 -10.80
N CYS A 91 -18.58 -11.33 -10.70
CA CYS A 91 -17.49 -12.25 -10.35
C CYS A 91 -16.33 -12.19 -11.34
N PHE A 92 -16.62 -12.22 -12.65
CA PHE A 92 -15.58 -12.08 -13.67
C PHE A 92 -14.93 -10.71 -13.62
N GLY A 93 -15.70 -9.64 -13.45
CA GLY A 93 -15.16 -8.28 -13.35
C GLY A 93 -14.21 -8.08 -12.18
N PHE A 94 -14.60 -8.49 -10.97
CA PHE A 94 -13.69 -8.42 -9.81
C PHE A 94 -12.51 -9.38 -9.94
N GLY A 95 -12.73 -10.60 -10.43
CA GLY A 95 -11.68 -11.58 -10.62
C GLY A 95 -10.60 -11.11 -11.59
N THR A 96 -11.00 -10.59 -12.76
CA THR A 96 -10.05 -10.05 -13.74
C THR A 96 -9.42 -8.74 -13.28
N LEU A 97 -10.13 -7.90 -12.51
CA LEU A 97 -9.56 -6.69 -11.92
C LEU A 97 -8.41 -7.02 -10.96
N ILE A 98 -8.65 -7.93 -10.01
CA ILE A 98 -7.64 -8.31 -9.01
C ILE A 98 -6.45 -8.99 -9.69
N ALA A 99 -6.72 -9.97 -10.57
CA ALA A 99 -5.67 -10.67 -11.29
C ALA A 99 -4.88 -9.72 -12.21
N GLY A 100 -5.58 -8.88 -12.99
CA GLY A 100 -4.99 -7.91 -13.89
C GLY A 100 -4.12 -6.91 -13.16
N ASN A 101 -4.58 -6.37 -12.02
CA ASN A 101 -3.79 -5.48 -11.18
C ASN A 101 -2.54 -6.18 -10.61
N TYR A 102 -2.68 -7.39 -10.07
CA TYR A 102 -1.58 -8.15 -9.48
C TYR A 102 -0.50 -8.51 -10.51
N TYR A 103 -0.87 -9.07 -11.67
CA TYR A 103 0.08 -9.49 -12.69
C TYR A 103 0.76 -8.29 -13.36
N SER A 104 0.00 -7.24 -13.69
CA SER A 104 0.58 -6.03 -14.27
C SER A 104 1.48 -5.29 -13.29
N GLY A 105 1.06 -5.16 -12.02
CA GLY A 105 1.89 -4.57 -10.97
C GLY A 105 3.18 -5.34 -10.76
N LYS A 106 3.12 -6.69 -10.69
CA LYS A 106 4.31 -7.54 -10.58
C LYS A 106 5.25 -7.37 -11.77
N TYR A 107 4.69 -7.26 -12.97
CA TYR A 107 5.45 -7.02 -14.19
C TYR A 107 6.16 -5.66 -14.15
N PHE A 108 5.44 -4.58 -13.89
CA PHE A 108 6.02 -3.23 -13.84
C PHE A 108 7.04 -3.08 -12.71
N PHE A 109 6.78 -3.65 -11.53
CA PHE A 109 7.71 -3.66 -10.41
C PHE A 109 9.03 -4.36 -10.77
N ASN A 110 8.95 -5.57 -11.32
CA ASN A 110 10.13 -6.32 -11.73
C ASN A 110 10.86 -5.66 -12.89
N LYS A 111 10.13 -5.00 -13.81
CA LYS A 111 10.73 -4.23 -14.90
C LYS A 111 11.52 -3.03 -14.37
N THR A 112 11.01 -2.30 -13.38
CA THR A 112 11.76 -1.21 -12.74
C THR A 112 12.99 -1.75 -12.02
N LYS A 113 12.83 -2.82 -11.22
CA LYS A 113 13.92 -3.45 -10.45
C LYS A 113 15.06 -3.96 -11.33
N LYS A 114 14.77 -4.47 -12.54
CA LYS A 114 15.77 -5.04 -13.47
C LYS A 114 16.50 -4.00 -14.31
N ASN A 115 16.08 -2.74 -14.31
CA ASN A 115 16.65 -1.69 -15.16
C ASN A 115 17.42 -0.66 -14.31
N PRO A 116 18.66 -0.96 -13.89
CA PRO A 116 19.44 -0.11 -13.00
C PRO A 116 19.74 1.28 -13.58
N ALA A 117 19.74 1.43 -14.91
CA ALA A 117 19.92 2.70 -15.60
C ALA A 117 18.81 3.73 -15.30
N ASN A 118 17.66 3.30 -14.78
CA ASN A 118 16.54 4.18 -14.44
C ASN A 118 16.62 4.73 -13.01
N PHE A 119 17.63 4.35 -12.22
CA PHE A 119 17.82 4.87 -10.87
C PHE A 119 18.77 6.07 -10.88
N PRO A 120 18.45 7.14 -10.13
CA PRO A 120 19.28 8.35 -10.11
C PRO A 120 20.65 8.11 -9.44
N ASN A 121 20.73 7.12 -8.54
CA ASN A 121 21.95 6.75 -7.84
C ASN A 121 21.94 5.27 -7.41
N THR A 122 23.08 4.81 -6.90
CA THR A 122 23.28 3.44 -6.42
C THR A 122 22.51 3.15 -5.12
N ASN A 123 22.24 4.15 -4.28
CA ASN A 123 21.50 3.98 -3.03
C ASN A 123 20.04 3.58 -3.30
N VAL A 124 19.36 4.28 -4.21
CA VAL A 124 18.02 3.93 -4.67
C VAL A 124 18.00 2.51 -5.25
N ALA A 125 18.98 2.16 -6.10
CA ALA A 125 19.08 0.82 -6.68
C ALA A 125 19.23 -0.28 -5.60
N ASN A 126 20.03 -0.03 -4.56
CA ASN A 126 20.26 -0.96 -3.46
C ASN A 126 18.99 -1.22 -2.65
N VAL A 127 18.17 -0.20 -2.41
CA VAL A 127 16.89 -0.38 -1.72
C VAL A 127 15.92 -1.18 -2.59
N TRP A 128 15.81 -0.86 -3.88
CA TRP A 128 14.99 -1.63 -4.82
C TRP A 128 15.38 -3.12 -4.90
N LYS A 129 16.67 -3.44 -4.73
CA LYS A 129 17.16 -4.83 -4.65
C LYS A 129 16.54 -5.58 -3.47
N ASN A 130 16.37 -4.90 -2.34
CA ASN A 130 15.83 -5.47 -1.10
C ASN A 130 14.30 -5.44 -1.00
N MET A 131 13.61 -4.67 -1.85
CA MET A 131 12.14 -4.68 -1.89
C MET A 131 11.57 -5.92 -2.60
N SER A 132 10.43 -6.40 -2.08
CA SER A 132 9.62 -7.50 -2.61
C SER A 132 8.26 -6.99 -3.10
N TYR A 133 7.77 -7.55 -4.22
CA TYR A 133 6.49 -7.10 -4.79
C TYR A 133 5.30 -7.40 -3.88
N GLN A 134 5.35 -8.49 -3.12
CA GLN A 134 4.31 -8.87 -2.15
C GLN A 134 4.00 -7.74 -1.16
N ASN A 135 5.01 -6.93 -0.81
CA ASN A 135 4.90 -5.82 0.12
C ASN A 135 4.91 -4.45 -0.59
N ALA A 136 4.71 -4.39 -1.92
CA ALA A 136 4.78 -3.15 -2.69
C ALA A 136 3.84 -2.05 -2.17
N GLY A 137 2.63 -2.41 -1.72
CA GLY A 137 1.70 -1.47 -1.10
C GLY A 137 2.24 -0.87 0.19
N ALA A 138 2.84 -1.70 1.06
CA ALA A 138 3.47 -1.24 2.30
C ALA A 138 4.66 -0.32 2.03
N TYR A 139 5.53 -0.67 1.05
CA TYR A 139 6.62 0.21 0.64
C TYR A 139 6.11 1.53 0.08
N THR A 140 5.03 1.53 -0.71
CA THR A 140 4.45 2.76 -1.26
C THR A 140 4.01 3.70 -0.14
N LEU A 141 3.28 3.18 0.84
CA LEU A 141 2.85 3.97 2.01
C LEU A 141 4.03 4.42 2.88
N TYR A 142 5.02 3.56 3.07
CA TYR A 142 6.23 3.86 3.83
C TYR A 142 7.01 5.02 3.23
N TYR A 143 7.30 4.98 1.92
CA TYR A 143 8.04 6.05 1.27
C TYR A 143 7.25 7.34 1.17
N LEU A 144 5.93 7.28 0.92
CA LEU A 144 5.08 8.47 1.00
C LEU A 144 5.13 9.12 2.39
N ARG A 145 5.06 8.34 3.47
CA ARG A 145 5.10 8.91 4.82
C ARG A 145 6.48 9.44 5.21
N THR A 146 7.54 8.71 4.89
CA THR A 146 8.91 9.12 5.24
C THR A 146 9.41 10.32 4.44
N THR A 147 8.82 10.61 3.27
CA THR A 147 9.08 11.86 2.55
C THR A 147 8.41 13.06 3.20
N PHE A 148 7.27 12.89 3.86
CA PHE A 148 6.64 13.99 4.60
C PHE A 148 7.28 14.21 5.97
N ASN A 149 7.62 13.13 6.68
CA ASN A 149 8.22 13.23 8.01
C ASN A 149 9.23 12.08 8.26
N PRO A 150 10.51 12.41 8.55
CA PRO A 150 11.56 11.41 8.80
C PRO A 150 11.36 10.61 10.10
N MET A 151 10.48 11.05 11.02
CA MET A 151 10.15 10.29 12.22
C MET A 151 9.56 8.90 11.91
N PHE A 152 8.96 8.72 10.74
CA PHE A 152 8.39 7.45 10.31
C PHE A 152 9.42 6.47 9.72
N ILE A 153 10.70 6.85 9.66
CA ILE A 153 11.76 5.94 9.20
C ILE A 153 11.84 4.76 10.16
N ILE A 154 11.86 3.54 9.60
CA ILE A 154 11.88 2.31 10.38
C ILE A 154 13.17 2.26 11.23
N ARG A 155 13.01 1.88 12.50
CA ARG A 155 14.10 1.66 13.44
C ARG A 155 14.87 0.37 13.12
N ASP A 156 16.10 0.25 13.62
CA ASP A 156 16.92 -0.94 13.40
C ASP A 156 16.19 -2.21 13.90
N PRO A 157 15.93 -3.21 13.03
CA PRO A 157 15.29 -4.45 13.45
C PRO A 157 16.10 -5.23 14.49
N ARG A 158 17.42 -5.00 14.61
CA ARG A 158 18.29 -5.68 15.58
C ARG A 158 18.03 -5.23 17.02
N THR A 159 17.61 -3.98 17.21
CA THR A 159 17.39 -3.37 18.53
C THR A 159 15.93 -3.46 18.99
N CYS A 160 15.08 -4.18 18.25
CA CYS A 160 13.69 -4.39 18.65
C CYS A 160 13.65 -5.13 20.00
N SER A 161 12.93 -4.56 20.95
CA SER A 161 12.67 -5.13 22.28
C SER A 161 11.17 -5.30 22.51
N ASP A 162 10.80 -6.19 23.42
CA ASP A 162 9.39 -6.39 23.82
C ASP A 162 8.77 -5.11 24.37
N GLU A 163 9.54 -4.30 25.11
CA GLU A 163 9.09 -2.99 25.60
C GLU A 163 8.74 -2.03 24.46
N ALA A 164 9.50 -2.03 23.36
CA ALA A 164 9.17 -1.22 22.19
C ALA A 164 7.92 -1.72 21.45
N LEU A 165 7.62 -3.03 21.49
CA LEU A 165 6.37 -3.59 20.96
C LEU A 165 5.17 -3.31 21.86
N ILE A 166 5.38 -3.32 23.18
CA ILE A 166 4.37 -2.97 24.18
C ILE A 166 4.08 -1.47 24.11
N ASP A 167 5.10 -0.62 24.00
CA ASP A 167 4.94 0.83 23.77
C ASP A 167 4.20 1.08 22.44
N ALA A 168 4.52 0.39 21.34
CA ALA A 168 3.73 0.50 20.10
C ALA A 168 2.27 0.03 20.22
N LYS A 169 1.97 -0.86 21.18
CA LYS A 169 0.59 -1.28 21.51
C LYS A 169 -0.09 -0.37 22.52
N GLN A 170 0.68 0.33 23.37
CA GLN A 170 0.21 1.21 24.44
C GLN A 170 0.16 2.68 24.03
N THR A 171 0.94 3.09 23.03
CA THR A 171 0.78 4.38 22.35
C THR A 171 -0.60 4.34 21.71
N GLY A 172 -1.50 5.12 22.31
CA GLY A 172 -2.88 5.28 21.87
C GLY A 172 -2.97 5.49 20.36
N HIS A 173 -4.14 5.13 19.84
CA HIS A 173 -4.56 5.28 18.45
C HIS A 173 -3.85 6.49 17.80
N PHE A 174 -3.28 6.36 16.59
CA PHE A 174 -2.47 7.38 15.87
C PHE A 174 -2.84 8.85 16.11
N THR A 175 -4.13 9.14 16.30
CA THR A 175 -4.68 10.44 16.70
C THR A 175 -4.12 11.03 18.00
N ASP A 176 -3.73 10.21 18.98
CA ASP A 176 -3.22 10.64 20.28
C ASP A 176 -1.75 11.07 20.19
N THR A 177 -0.97 10.41 19.32
CA THR A 177 0.45 10.72 19.09
C THR A 177 0.71 12.02 18.31
N ILE A 178 -0.27 12.51 17.54
CA ILE A 178 -0.15 13.77 16.78
C ILE A 178 -0.68 14.98 17.57
N GLY A 179 -1.05 14.80 18.84
CA GLY A 179 -1.53 15.90 19.67
C GLY A 179 -2.78 16.56 19.10
N LEU A 180 -3.62 15.82 18.37
CA LEU A 180 -4.80 16.39 17.71
C LEU A 180 -5.93 16.71 18.70
N GLY A 181 -5.81 16.34 19.98
CA GLY A 181 -6.72 16.78 21.02
C GLY A 181 -6.38 18.19 21.49
N HIS A 182 -7.36 19.09 21.50
CA HIS A 182 -7.21 20.37 22.18
C HIS A 182 -7.21 20.13 23.70
N THR A 183 -6.29 20.79 24.39
CA THR A 183 -6.27 20.85 25.85
C THR A 183 -6.95 22.17 26.22
N ASP A 184 -7.99 22.12 27.06
CA ASP A 184 -8.56 23.36 27.58
C ASP A 184 -7.56 24.07 28.51
N SER A 185 -7.84 25.32 28.87
CA SER A 185 -7.03 26.11 29.81
C SER A 185 -6.98 25.53 31.23
N GLN A 186 -7.63 24.38 31.48
CA GLN A 186 -7.59 23.63 32.74
C GLN A 186 -6.96 22.23 32.59
N GLY A 187 -6.36 21.89 31.44
CA GLY A 187 -5.63 20.64 31.25
C GLY A 187 -6.46 19.44 30.82
N HIS A 188 -7.76 19.58 30.56
CA HIS A 188 -8.59 18.46 30.12
C HIS A 188 -8.45 18.22 28.61
N LYS A 189 -8.09 16.98 28.25
CA LYS A 189 -7.97 16.53 26.86
C LYS A 189 -9.33 16.11 26.32
N TYR A 190 -9.84 16.83 25.33
CA TYR A 190 -11.04 16.42 24.62
C TYR A 190 -10.66 15.65 23.34
N PRO A 191 -11.17 14.42 23.15
CA PRO A 191 -10.93 13.69 21.91
C PRO A 191 -11.66 14.40 20.75
N LEU A 192 -10.97 14.57 19.62
CA LEU A 192 -11.62 15.12 18.42
C LEU A 192 -12.79 14.25 17.99
N SER A 193 -13.85 14.92 17.51
CA SER A 193 -14.97 14.23 16.89
C SER A 193 -14.52 13.49 15.62
N THR A 194 -15.26 12.45 15.23
CA THR A 194 -14.98 11.68 14.00
C THR A 194 -14.94 12.57 12.77
N TRP A 195 -15.75 13.63 12.74
CA TRP A 195 -15.81 14.59 11.64
C TRP A 195 -14.61 15.51 11.57
N ASP A 196 -14.07 15.91 12.71
CA ASP A 196 -12.86 16.72 12.78
C ASP A 196 -11.64 15.90 12.33
N LYS A 197 -11.55 14.64 12.77
CA LYS A 197 -10.53 13.70 12.27
C LYS A 197 -10.56 13.55 10.74
N LEU A 198 -11.76 13.53 10.15
CA LEU A 198 -11.93 13.45 8.70
C LEU A 198 -11.43 14.74 8.00
N LYS A 199 -11.79 15.91 8.51
CA LYS A 199 -11.36 17.22 7.96
C LYS A 199 -9.84 17.38 8.00
N MET A 200 -9.21 17.02 9.11
CA MET A 200 -7.73 17.01 9.24
C MET A 200 -7.07 16.07 8.23
N HIS A 201 -7.65 14.87 8.01
CA HIS A 201 -7.13 13.92 7.02
C HIS A 201 -7.24 14.45 5.58
N HIS A 202 -8.11 15.43 5.35
CA HIS A 202 -8.26 16.13 4.07
C HIS A 202 -7.52 17.48 4.00
N GLY A 203 -6.70 17.80 5.01
CA GLY A 203 -5.91 19.04 5.04
C GLY A 203 -6.74 20.30 5.28
N LEU A 204 -7.96 20.16 5.81
CA LEU A 204 -8.81 21.28 6.20
C LEU A 204 -8.48 21.69 7.64
N ASP A 205 -8.40 23.00 7.87
CA ASP A 205 -8.13 23.55 9.20
C ASP A 205 -9.29 23.25 10.17
N ILE A 206 -8.95 23.02 11.43
CA ILE A 206 -9.89 22.77 12.52
C ILE A 206 -9.69 23.89 13.53
N SER A 207 -10.08 25.10 13.14
CA SER A 207 -10.36 26.13 14.12
C SER A 207 -11.75 25.89 14.70
N LYS A 208 -11.92 26.18 15.99
CA LYS A 208 -13.24 26.63 16.46
C LYS A 208 -13.53 28.00 15.87
#